data_AF-A0AAU9S4J8-F1
#
_entry.id   AF-A0AAU9S4J8-F1
#
_cell.length_a   1.000
_cell.length_b   1.000
_cell.length_c   1.000
_cell.angle_alpha   90.00
_cell.angle_beta   90.00
_cell.angle_gamma   90.00
#
_symmetry.space_group_name_H-M   'P 1'
#
loop_
_entity.id
_entity.type
_entity.pdbx_description
1 polymer ?
#
loop_
_entity_poly.entity_id
_entity_poly.type
_entity_poly.pdbx_seq_one_letter_code
_entity_poly.pdbx_strand_id
1 'polypeptide(L)'
;MLISNEYPEGPFCLVYMHSTVHKDENSPGITILRWIYEDLPSDIKDRLQVVYFIHPGLRSRLVIATLGRLLLSGGLYWKIKYVSRLQYLWDEIKKGEVEIPDFVNNHDNVLEHRPLTDYGIEPDPFQLTEVQSSPFSLNRYENRWVS
;
A
#
# COMPACT_ATOMS: atom_id res chain seq x y z
N MET A 1 -8.73 7.44 -30.97
CA MET A 1 -7.48 7.53 -30.18
C MET A 1 -7.17 6.11 -29.74
N LEU A 2 -6.22 5.45 -30.40
CA LEU A 2 -5.90 4.04 -30.17
C LEU A 2 -5.10 3.95 -28.87
N ILE A 3 -5.67 3.32 -27.84
CA ILE A 3 -4.87 2.79 -26.73
C ILE A 3 -4.15 1.59 -27.33
N SER A 4 -2.85 1.73 -27.58
CA SER A 4 -2.02 0.68 -28.18
C SER A 4 -2.13 -0.61 -27.35
N ASN A 5 -2.58 -1.67 -28.01
CA ASN A 5 -2.95 -2.97 -27.47
C ASN A 5 -1.72 -3.85 -27.13
N GLU A 6 -0.66 -3.28 -26.58
CA GLU A 6 0.54 -4.03 -26.20
C GLU A 6 0.41 -4.54 -24.78
N TYR A 7 -0.51 -5.48 -24.58
CA TYR A 7 -0.35 -6.41 -23.47
C TYR A 7 0.94 -7.20 -23.73
N PRO A 8 1.79 -7.44 -22.70
CA PRO A 8 2.99 -8.25 -22.87
C PRO A 8 2.64 -9.61 -23.47
N GLU A 9 3.57 -10.41 -23.99
CA GLU A 9 3.28 -11.82 -24.30
C GLU A 9 3.49 -12.68 -23.06
N GLY A 10 2.59 -13.63 -22.78
CA GLY A 10 2.69 -14.55 -21.64
C GLY A 10 2.18 -14.02 -20.29
N PRO A 11 2.49 -14.69 -19.17
CA PRO A 11 2.02 -14.29 -17.84
C PRO A 11 2.59 -12.93 -17.42
N PHE A 12 1.77 -12.10 -16.77
CA PHE A 12 2.20 -10.79 -16.29
C PHE A 12 1.58 -10.42 -14.94
N CYS A 13 2.13 -9.39 -14.30
CA CYS A 13 1.57 -8.80 -13.09
C CYS A 13 1.22 -7.32 -13.33
N LEU A 14 0.30 -6.80 -12.52
CA LEU A 14 -0.09 -5.40 -12.53
C LEU A 14 0.37 -4.76 -11.22
N VAL A 15 0.99 -3.59 -11.30
CA VAL A 15 1.33 -2.78 -10.13
C VAL A 15 0.40 -1.58 -10.08
N TYR A 16 -0.57 -1.62 -9.16
CA TYR A 16 -1.46 -0.50 -8.88
C TYR A 16 -0.93 0.33 -7.71
N MET A 17 -0.51 1.55 -8.01
CA MET A 17 0.02 2.48 -7.02
C MET A 17 -1.11 3.32 -6.43
N HIS A 18 -1.45 3.08 -5.17
CA HIS A 18 -2.51 3.78 -4.45
C HIS A 18 -1.97 4.75 -3.40
N SER A 19 -0.71 5.15 -3.54
CA SER A 19 -0.08 6.19 -2.74
C SER A 19 -0.86 7.49 -2.84
N THR A 20 -1.00 8.21 -1.74
CA THR A 20 -1.62 9.56 -1.71
C THR A 20 -3.03 9.63 -2.29
N VAL A 21 -3.80 8.53 -2.23
CA VAL A 21 -5.17 8.50 -2.75
C VAL A 21 -6.15 9.13 -1.74
N HIS A 22 -6.84 10.15 -2.19
CA HIS A 22 -7.95 10.81 -1.53
C HIS A 22 -9.28 10.34 -2.13
N LYS A 23 -10.20 9.91 -1.26
CA LYS A 23 -11.48 9.31 -1.66
C LYS A 23 -12.28 10.17 -2.64
N ASP A 24 -12.29 11.48 -2.40
CA ASP A 24 -13.16 12.42 -3.13
C ASP A 24 -12.50 13.02 -4.37
N GLU A 25 -11.24 12.66 -4.66
CA GLU A 25 -10.46 13.26 -5.75
C GLU A 25 -9.98 12.22 -6.76
N ASN A 26 -9.28 11.17 -6.30
CA ASN A 26 -8.50 10.29 -7.17
C ASN A 26 -8.64 8.80 -6.80
N SER A 27 -9.73 8.43 -6.12
CA SER A 27 -10.00 7.05 -5.71
C SER A 27 -11.03 6.38 -6.64
N PRO A 28 -10.60 5.53 -7.59
CA PRO A 28 -11.53 4.69 -8.33
C PRO A 28 -12.13 3.68 -7.33
N GLY A 29 -13.41 3.85 -7.01
CA GLY A 29 -14.11 2.96 -6.09
C GLY A 29 -14.09 1.51 -6.56
N ILE A 30 -14.42 0.58 -5.66
CA ILE A 30 -14.36 -0.87 -5.94
C ILE A 30 -15.21 -1.30 -7.15
N THR A 31 -16.29 -0.58 -7.44
CA THR A 31 -17.13 -0.81 -8.62
C THR A 31 -16.40 -0.53 -9.92
N ILE A 32 -15.58 0.52 -9.97
CA ILE A 32 -14.80 0.87 -11.16
C ILE A 32 -13.74 -0.20 -11.41
N LEU A 33 -13.05 -0.65 -10.35
CA LEU A 33 -12.10 -1.77 -10.44
C LEU A 33 -12.75 -3.03 -10.98
N ARG A 34 -13.95 -3.37 -10.49
CA ARG A 34 -14.75 -4.47 -11.01
C ARG A 34 -15.03 -4.30 -12.50
N TRP A 35 -15.53 -3.15 -12.92
CA TRP A 35 -15.91 -2.89 -14.31
C TRP A 35 -14.73 -3.01 -15.27
N ILE A 36 -13.59 -2.41 -14.91
CA ILE A 36 -12.36 -2.53 -15.70
C ILE A 36 -11.96 -4.01 -15.84
N TYR A 37 -11.99 -4.75 -14.74
CA TYR A 37 -11.65 -6.16 -14.79
C TYR A 37 -12.64 -6.98 -15.61
N GLU A 38 -13.94 -6.75 -15.47
CA GLU A 38 -14.97 -7.47 -16.21
C GLU A 38 -14.88 -7.22 -17.72
N ASP A 39 -14.48 -6.03 -18.14
CA ASP A 39 -14.28 -5.64 -19.55
C ASP A 39 -13.03 -6.26 -20.19
N LEU A 40 -12.04 -6.68 -19.40
CA LEU A 40 -10.85 -7.33 -19.94
C LEU A 40 -11.18 -8.63 -20.70
N PRO A 41 -10.55 -8.89 -21.86
CA PRO A 41 -10.62 -10.17 -22.54
C PRO A 41 -10.20 -11.34 -21.64
N SER A 42 -10.79 -12.52 -21.83
CA SER A 42 -10.53 -13.69 -20.98
C SER A 42 -9.07 -14.14 -21.02
N ASP A 43 -8.43 -14.06 -22.18
CA ASP A 43 -7.00 -14.37 -22.35
C ASP A 43 -6.11 -13.44 -21.52
N ILE A 44 -6.46 -12.15 -21.43
CA ILE A 44 -5.75 -11.19 -20.57
C ILE A 44 -5.99 -11.50 -19.09
N LYS A 45 -7.23 -11.82 -18.72
CA LYS A 45 -7.58 -12.22 -17.34
C LYS A 45 -6.81 -13.45 -16.89
N ASP A 46 -6.65 -14.45 -17.76
CA ASP A 46 -5.96 -15.71 -17.45
C ASP A 46 -4.45 -15.49 -17.31
N ARG A 47 -3.88 -14.60 -18.13
CA ARG A 47 -2.46 -14.27 -18.12
C ARG A 47 -2.06 -13.33 -16.97
N LEU A 48 -2.97 -12.49 -16.47
CA LEU A 48 -2.76 -11.69 -15.27
C LEU A 48 -2.62 -12.59 -14.04
N GLN A 49 -1.44 -12.67 -13.44
CA GLN A 49 -1.17 -13.54 -12.28
C GLN A 49 -1.43 -12.85 -10.95
N VAL A 50 -0.92 -11.63 -10.79
CA VAL A 50 -0.94 -10.89 -9.52
C VAL A 50 -1.22 -9.41 -9.79
N VAL A 51 -1.98 -8.79 -8.89
CA VAL A 51 -2.19 -7.35 -8.82
C VAL A 51 -1.58 -6.85 -7.52
N TYR A 52 -0.40 -6.25 -7.59
CA TYR A 52 0.25 -5.59 -6.46
C TYR A 52 -0.44 -4.27 -6.19
N PHE A 53 -1.00 -4.13 -5.00
CA PHE A 53 -1.67 -2.92 -4.55
C PHE A 53 -0.74 -2.22 -3.57
N ILE A 54 -0.06 -1.17 -4.04
CA ILE A 54 0.98 -0.44 -3.30
C ILE A 54 0.34 0.65 -2.44
N HIS A 55 0.79 0.75 -1.18
CA HIS A 55 0.32 1.69 -0.16
C HIS A 55 -1.23 1.72 0.02
N PRO A 56 -1.90 0.55 0.15
CA PRO A 56 -3.31 0.55 0.43
C PRO A 56 -3.53 0.98 1.88
N GLY A 57 -4.16 2.14 2.07
CA GLY A 57 -4.58 2.62 3.38
C GLY A 57 -5.58 1.69 4.06
N LEU A 58 -5.78 1.86 5.37
CA LEU A 58 -6.68 1.00 6.16
C LEU A 58 -8.10 0.93 5.59
N ARG A 59 -8.64 2.08 5.13
CA ARG A 59 -9.99 2.14 4.57
C ARG A 59 -10.15 1.28 3.32
N SER A 60 -9.20 1.33 2.37
CA SER A 60 -9.28 0.53 1.14
C SER A 60 -9.14 -0.95 1.44
N ARG A 61 -8.25 -1.34 2.37
CA ARG A 61 -8.13 -2.73 2.84
C ARG A 61 -9.45 -3.24 3.42
N LEU A 62 -10.11 -2.46 4.28
CA LEU A 62 -11.40 -2.83 4.87
C LEU A 62 -12.47 -2.97 3.80
N VAL A 63 -12.56 -2.04 2.86
CA VAL A 63 -13.53 -2.09 1.75
C VAL A 63 -13.30 -3.34 0.89
N ILE A 64 -12.06 -3.67 0.53
CA ILE A 64 -11.75 -4.85 -0.28
C ILE A 64 -11.97 -6.14 0.51
N ALA A 65 -11.61 -6.19 1.79
CA ALA A 65 -11.84 -7.37 2.63
C ALA A 65 -13.34 -7.67 2.85
N THR A 66 -14.16 -6.62 2.96
CA THR A 66 -15.61 -6.74 3.20
C THR A 66 -16.41 -6.93 1.92
N LEU A 67 -16.19 -6.08 0.92
CA LEU A 67 -16.97 -6.06 -0.32
C LEU A 67 -16.28 -6.74 -1.49
N GLY A 68 -14.94 -6.83 -1.48
CA GLY A 68 -14.17 -7.37 -2.60
C GLY A 68 -14.47 -8.82 -2.91
N ARG A 69 -14.78 -9.65 -1.91
CA ARG A 69 -15.19 -11.04 -2.17
C ARG A 69 -16.49 -11.16 -2.97
N LEU A 70 -17.38 -10.18 -2.86
CA LEU A 70 -18.66 -10.17 -3.56
C LEU A 70 -18.57 -9.43 -4.91
N LEU A 71 -17.79 -8.35 -4.95
CA LEU A 71 -17.74 -7.45 -6.11
C LEU A 71 -16.58 -7.77 -7.07
N LEU A 72 -15.46 -8.31 -6.59
CA LEU A 72 -14.29 -8.65 -7.41
C LEU A 72 -14.31 -10.16 -7.75
N SER A 73 -15.38 -10.59 -8.42
CA SER A 73 -15.58 -11.97 -8.90
C SER A 73 -14.63 -12.33 -10.06
N GLY A 74 -14.63 -13.58 -10.50
CA GLY A 74 -13.79 -14.05 -11.61
C GLY A 74 -12.32 -14.27 -11.24
N GLY A 75 -12.02 -14.41 -9.95
CA GLY A 75 -10.66 -14.69 -9.48
C GLY A 75 -9.83 -13.44 -9.16
N LEU A 76 -10.29 -12.23 -9.52
CA LEU A 76 -9.55 -10.99 -9.26
C LEU A 76 -9.21 -10.80 -7.77
N TYR A 77 -10.18 -11.02 -6.88
CA TYR A 77 -9.94 -10.89 -5.43
C TYR A 77 -8.73 -11.71 -4.96
N TRP A 78 -8.56 -12.91 -5.50
CA TRP A 78 -7.46 -13.81 -5.14
C TRP A 78 -6.11 -13.42 -5.75
N LYS A 79 -6.11 -12.58 -6.79
CA LYS A 79 -4.91 -12.05 -7.44
C LYS A 79 -4.38 -10.81 -6.73
N ILE A 80 -5.14 -10.18 -5.84
CA ILE A 80 -4.73 -8.95 -5.14
C ILE A 80 -3.72 -9.25 -4.05
N LYS A 81 -2.60 -8.54 -4.07
CA LYS A 81 -1.57 -8.59 -3.03
C LYS A 81 -1.29 -7.18 -2.50
N TYR A 82 -1.47 -6.99 -1.20
CA TYR A 82 -1.19 -5.72 -0.56
C TYR A 82 0.30 -5.56 -0.28
N VAL A 83 0.85 -4.42 -0.68
CA VAL A 83 2.24 -4.05 -0.44
C VAL A 83 2.25 -2.73 0.30
N SER A 84 2.57 -2.77 1.60
CA SER A 84 2.61 -1.55 2.43
C SER A 84 3.89 -0.74 2.28
N ARG A 85 4.95 -1.32 1.70
CA ARG A 85 6.25 -0.68 1.50
C ARG A 85 6.87 -1.18 0.21
N LEU A 86 7.52 -0.30 -0.55
CA LEU A 86 8.20 -0.65 -1.79
C LEU A 86 9.28 -1.72 -1.60
N GLN A 87 9.92 -1.78 -0.43
CA GLN A 87 10.92 -2.81 -0.13
C GLN A 87 10.40 -4.23 -0.37
N TYR A 88 9.12 -4.51 -0.05
CA TYR A 88 8.52 -5.83 -0.23
C TYR A 88 8.13 -6.11 -1.69
N LEU A 89 8.01 -5.08 -2.52
CA LEU A 89 7.77 -5.26 -3.95
C LEU A 89 9.01 -5.85 -4.62
N TRP A 90 10.20 -5.40 -4.21
CA TRP A 90 11.48 -5.81 -4.78
C TRP A 90 11.92 -7.23 -4.42
N ASP A 91 11.26 -7.85 -3.44
CA ASP A 91 11.43 -9.27 -3.15
C ASP A 91 10.81 -10.16 -4.24
N GLU A 92 9.88 -9.63 -5.03
CA GLU A 92 9.10 -10.38 -6.03
C GLU A 92 9.26 -9.86 -7.46
N ILE A 93 9.67 -8.61 -7.63
CA ILE A 93 9.90 -7.97 -8.93
C ILE A 93 11.36 -7.50 -9.01
N LYS A 94 12.01 -7.69 -10.16
CA LYS A 94 13.38 -7.20 -10.33
C LYS A 94 13.39 -5.68 -10.34
N LYS A 95 14.33 -5.09 -9.60
CA LYS A 95 14.55 -3.64 -9.61
C LYS A 95 14.81 -3.15 -11.03
N GLY A 96 14.10 -2.10 -11.44
CA GLY A 96 14.18 -1.51 -12.78
C GLY A 96 13.16 -2.04 -13.79
N GLU A 97 12.41 -3.10 -13.48
CA GLU A 97 11.29 -3.55 -14.35
C GLU A 97 10.03 -2.68 -14.20
N VAL A 98 9.91 -1.96 -13.08
CA VAL A 98 8.81 -1.03 -12.82
C VAL A 98 9.39 0.33 -12.46
N GLU A 99 9.01 1.35 -13.22
CA GLU A 99 9.31 2.74 -12.90
C GLU A 99 8.38 3.21 -11.79
N ILE A 100 8.97 3.61 -10.65
CA ILE A 100 8.20 4.13 -9.51
C ILE A 100 8.21 5.66 -9.57
N PRO A 101 7.05 6.32 -9.68
CA PRO A 101 6.96 7.78 -9.66
C PRO A 101 7.48 8.40 -8.37
N ASP A 102 8.02 9.61 -8.45
CA ASP A 102 8.64 10.32 -7.32
C ASP A 102 7.69 10.48 -6.12
N PHE A 103 6.41 10.75 -6.35
CA PHE A 103 5.43 10.89 -5.26
C PHE A 103 5.23 9.59 -4.46
N VAL A 104 5.39 8.43 -5.12
CA VAL A 104 5.29 7.12 -4.48
C VAL A 104 6.52 6.85 -3.63
N ASN A 105 7.71 7.18 -4.12
CA ASN A 105 8.96 7.09 -3.35
C ASN A 105 8.93 8.04 -2.13
N ASN A 106 8.49 9.28 -2.32
CA ASN A 106 8.36 10.24 -1.24
C ASN A 106 7.39 9.74 -0.15
N HIS A 107 6.27 9.14 -0.56
CA HIS A 107 5.33 8.54 0.38
C HIS A 107 5.92 7.32 1.12
N ASP A 108 6.64 6.42 0.43
CA ASP A 108 7.32 5.29 1.09
C ASP A 108 8.34 5.75 2.13
N ASN A 109 9.11 6.80 1.82
CA ASN A 109 10.09 7.39 2.76
C ASN A 109 9.41 7.94 4.03
N VAL A 110 8.21 8.52 3.91
CA VAL A 110 7.42 8.94 5.07
C VAL A 110 7.00 7.73 5.90
N LEU A 111 6.56 6.64 5.26
CA LEU A 111 6.17 5.41 5.93
C LEU A 111 7.32 4.68 6.62
N GLU A 112 8.56 4.88 6.18
CA GLU A 112 9.74 4.39 6.89
C GLU A 112 9.85 4.96 8.30
N HIS A 113 9.55 6.25 8.45
CA HIS A 113 9.65 6.97 9.71
C HIS A 113 8.31 6.98 10.46
N ARG A 114 7.20 6.76 9.76
CA ARG A 114 5.83 6.87 10.28
C ARG A 114 4.94 5.74 9.73
N PRO A 115 5.21 4.47 10.06
CA PRO A 115 4.54 3.33 9.44
C PRO A 115 3.03 3.27 9.68
N LEU A 116 2.52 4.01 10.67
CA LEU A 116 1.11 4.03 11.03
C LEU A 116 0.28 5.11 10.31
N THR A 117 0.90 6.02 9.54
CA THR A 117 0.15 7.10 8.87
C THR A 117 -0.85 6.59 7.85
N ASP A 118 -0.56 5.47 7.17
CA ASP A 118 -1.50 4.79 6.27
C ASP A 118 -2.71 4.16 6.98
N TYR A 119 -2.66 4.06 8.31
CA TYR A 119 -3.76 3.63 9.15
C TYR A 119 -4.53 4.81 9.76
N GLY A 120 -4.21 6.05 9.38
CA GLY A 120 -4.82 7.27 9.93
C GLY A 120 -4.36 7.59 11.35
N ILE A 121 -3.27 6.97 11.81
CA ILE A 121 -2.65 7.27 13.10
C ILE A 121 -1.49 8.21 12.81
N GLU A 122 -1.74 9.50 13.02
CA GLU A 122 -0.68 10.51 12.94
C GLU A 122 0.12 10.50 14.26
N PRO A 123 1.46 10.55 14.20
CA PRO A 123 2.26 10.74 15.39
C PRO A 123 1.92 12.09 16.02
N ASP A 124 1.71 12.10 17.33
CA ASP A 124 1.42 13.31 18.08
C ASP A 124 2.54 14.36 17.84
N PRO A 125 2.22 15.57 17.32
CA PRO A 125 3.23 16.58 17.04
C PRO A 125 4.06 16.97 18.27
N PHE A 126 3.56 16.72 19.49
CA PHE A 126 4.26 17.00 20.74
C PHE A 126 5.21 15.89 21.20
N GLN A 127 5.10 14.65 20.69
CA GLN A 127 5.97 13.54 21.11
C GLN A 127 7.35 13.54 20.43
N LEU A 128 7.50 14.23 19.29
CA LEU A 128 8.79 14.37 18.62
C LEU A 128 9.75 15.31 19.37
N THR A 129 9.24 16.18 20.25
CA THR A 129 10.05 17.12 21.03
C THR A 129 10.64 16.47 22.29
N GLU A 130 10.02 15.41 22.82
CA GLU A 130 10.45 14.79 24.08
C GLU A 130 11.70 13.92 23.94
N VAL A 131 12.00 13.43 22.73
CA VAL A 131 13.12 12.49 22.49
C VAL A 131 14.47 13.21 22.26
N GLN A 132 14.50 14.54 22.07
CA GLN A 132 15.75 15.28 21.85
C GLN A 132 16.26 16.09 23.07
N SER A 133 15.61 16.02 24.22
CA SER A 133 16.09 16.73 25.42
C SER A 133 16.17 15.83 26.64
N SER A 134 17.25 15.04 26.76
CA SER A 134 17.88 14.71 28.05
C SER A 134 19.24 14.02 27.84
N PRO A 135 20.37 14.75 27.91
CA PRO A 135 21.65 14.14 28.20
C PRO A 135 21.71 13.84 29.72
N PHE A 136 21.97 12.59 30.09
CA PHE A 136 22.48 12.15 31.39
C PHE A 136 21.87 12.74 32.68
N SER A 137 21.13 11.92 33.43
CA SER A 137 21.31 11.88 34.89
C SER A 137 21.19 10.46 35.43
N LEU A 138 22.38 9.89 35.63
CA LEU A 138 22.73 8.77 36.49
C LEU A 138 22.18 8.96 37.92
N ASN A 139 21.70 7.87 38.54
CA ASN A 139 21.49 7.69 39.99
C ASN A 139 20.47 8.58 40.73
N ARG A 140 19.26 8.04 40.97
CA ARG A 140 18.60 8.06 42.29
C ARG A 140 17.36 7.16 42.28
N TYR A 141 17.33 6.14 43.13
CA TYR A 141 16.20 5.55 43.88
C TYR A 141 16.49 4.09 44.22
N GLU A 142 17.65 3.87 44.84
CA GLU A 142 17.80 2.81 45.83
C GLU A 142 17.42 3.43 47.19
N ASN A 143 16.73 2.67 48.04
CA ASN A 143 16.16 3.04 49.36
C ASN A 143 14.69 3.51 49.37
N ARG A 144 13.77 2.54 49.40
CA ARG A 144 12.67 2.48 50.39
C ARG A 144 11.76 1.29 50.11
N TRP A 145 12.07 0.14 50.70
CA TRP A 145 11.06 -0.77 51.29
C TRP A 145 11.76 -1.55 52.40
N VAL A 146 11.65 -1.02 53.61
CA VAL A 146 11.81 -1.78 54.85
C VAL A 146 10.39 -1.94 55.39
N SER A 147 9.90 -3.16 55.46
CA SER A 147 8.84 -3.63 56.36
C SER A 147 8.94 -5.14 56.45
#